data_AF-A0A7I4XYV8-F1
#
_entry.id   AF-A0A7I4XYV8-F1
#
_cell.length_a   1.000
_cell.length_b   1.000
_cell.length_c   1.000
_cell.angle_alpha   90.00
_cell.angle_beta   90.00
_cell.angle_gamma   90.00
#
_symmetry.space_group_name_H-M   'P 1'
#
loop_
_entity.id
_entity.type
_entity.pdbx_description
1 polymer ?
#
loop_
_entity_poly.entity_id
_entity_poly.type
_entity_poly.pdbx_seq_one_letter_code
_entity_poly.pdbx_strand_id
1 'polypeptide(L)'
;MTGELVKLVNEESNSYGSAKYSTWSVLAEQQFYKLSAICFHMNTEKRSSLKEYWSTRIICSGSFAARLMTGNHFIEILNSLHFVDNDASDKSNRLYKAQPVIDLMNKACGDEFPGVRKKCYNKTC
;
A
#
# COMPACT_ATOMS: atom_id res chain seq x y z
N MET A 1 5.98 8.07 -5.72
CA MET A 1 5.34 8.12 -4.38
C MET A 1 5.96 9.28 -3.63
N THR A 2 5.17 10.17 -3.05
CA THR A 2 5.70 11.33 -2.30
C THR A 2 6.24 10.88 -0.93
N GLY A 3 7.23 11.59 -0.40
CA GLY A 3 7.77 11.31 0.95
C GLY A 3 6.72 11.47 2.05
N GLU A 4 5.82 12.44 1.90
CA GLU A 4 4.67 12.66 2.81
C GLU A 4 3.78 11.41 2.91
N LEU A 5 3.45 10.79 1.77
CA LEU A 5 2.62 9.59 1.73
C LEU A 5 3.30 8.40 2.39
N VAL A 6 4.58 8.18 2.10
CA VAL A 6 5.34 7.06 2.68
C VAL A 6 5.44 7.21 4.20
N LYS A 7 5.71 8.44 4.68
CA LYS A 7 5.78 8.74 6.10
C LYS A 7 4.46 8.45 6.81
N LEU A 8 3.35 9.00 6.29
CA LEU A 8 2.01 8.77 6.83
C LEU A 8 1.70 7.28 6.93
N VAL A 9 1.87 6.54 5.83
CA VAL A 9 1.54 5.11 5.80
C VAL A 9 2.39 4.34 6.82
N ASN A 10 3.68 4.64 6.93
CA ASN A 10 4.54 3.97 7.89
C ASN A 10 4.16 4.27 9.34
N GLU A 11 3.88 5.52 9.68
CA GLU A 11 3.52 5.92 11.05
C GLU A 11 2.23 5.23 11.50
N GLU A 12 1.18 5.32 10.69
CA GLU A 12 -0.13 4.75 10.99
C GLU A 12 -0.10 3.22 10.99
N SER A 13 0.61 2.60 10.03
CA SER A 13 0.75 1.15 9.98
C SER A 13 1.59 0.61 11.15
N ASN A 14 2.58 1.36 11.62
CA ASN A 14 3.37 0.97 12.79
C ASN A 14 2.58 1.07 14.09
N SER A 15 1.81 2.14 14.25
CA SER A 15 0.90 2.31 15.39
C SER A 15 -0.07 1.13 15.48
N TYR A 16 -0.76 0.83 14.39
CA TYR A 16 -1.71 -0.28 14.35
C TYR A 16 -1.04 -1.66 14.46
N GLY A 17 0.06 -1.89 13.73
CA GLY A 17 0.78 -3.16 13.72
C GLY A 17 1.31 -3.54 15.09
N SER A 18 1.89 -2.58 15.83
CA SER A 18 2.42 -2.81 17.19
C SER A 18 1.32 -3.11 18.21
N ALA A 19 0.12 -2.54 18.05
CA ALA A 19 -1.03 -2.84 18.88
C ALA A 19 -1.63 -4.23 18.57
N LYS A 20 -1.53 -4.69 17.32
CA LYS A 20 -2.16 -5.94 16.85
C LYS A 20 -1.25 -7.17 16.97
N TYR A 21 0.05 -7.01 16.77
CA TYR A 21 1.01 -8.11 16.71
C TYR A 21 2.11 -7.91 17.76
N SER A 22 2.24 -8.85 18.69
CA SER A 22 3.29 -8.82 19.73
C SER A 22 4.71 -8.95 19.18
N THR A 23 4.84 -9.50 17.97
CA THR A 23 6.11 -9.67 17.25
C THR A 23 6.35 -8.59 16.19
N TRP A 24 5.52 -7.53 16.17
CA TRP A 24 5.61 -6.49 15.14
C TRP A 24 7.00 -5.88 15.10
N SER A 25 7.62 -5.94 13.94
CA SER A 25 8.84 -5.20 13.66
C SER A 25 8.47 -3.88 12.98
N VAL A 26 9.11 -2.79 13.41
CA VAL A 26 8.86 -1.45 12.83
C VAL A 26 9.03 -1.49 11.32
N LEU A 27 7.95 -1.15 10.60
CA LEU A 27 7.91 -0.96 9.16
C LEU A 27 8.77 0.25 8.78
N ALA A 28 9.94 -0.01 8.22
CA ALA A 28 10.80 1.00 7.63
C ALA A 28 10.37 1.33 6.20
N GLU A 29 10.73 2.52 5.71
CA GLU A 29 10.42 2.96 4.32
C GLU A 29 10.83 1.93 3.27
N GLN A 30 12.02 1.34 3.41
CA GLN A 30 12.51 0.30 2.50
C GLN A 30 11.58 -0.93 2.43
N GLN A 31 10.97 -1.31 3.55
CA GLN A 31 10.03 -2.42 3.57
C GLN A 31 8.71 -2.06 2.88
N PHE A 32 8.22 -0.83 3.05
CA PHE A 32 7.06 -0.33 2.33
C PHE A 32 7.31 -0.26 0.80
N TYR A 33 8.50 0.15 0.38
CA TYR A 33 8.87 0.09 -1.04
C TYR A 33 8.94 -1.34 -1.58
N LYS A 34 9.48 -2.29 -0.80
CA LYS A 34 9.47 -3.71 -1.19
C LYS A 34 8.04 -4.24 -1.31
N LEU A 35 7.15 -3.93 -0.36
CA LEU A 35 5.73 -4.27 -0.42
C LEU A 35 5.10 -3.73 -1.72
N SER A 36 5.33 -2.45 -2.00
CA SER A 36 4.83 -1.79 -3.21
C SER A 36 5.35 -2.44 -4.50
N ALA A 37 6.65 -2.74 -4.56
CA ALA A 37 7.27 -3.41 -5.69
C ALA A 37 6.68 -4.80 -5.93
N ILE A 38 6.39 -5.55 -4.85
CA ILE A 38 5.72 -6.85 -4.94
C ILE A 38 4.30 -6.68 -5.50
N CYS A 39 3.52 -5.73 -4.98
CA CYS A 39 2.17 -5.45 -5.48
C CYS A 39 2.17 -5.09 -6.98
N PHE A 40 3.11 -4.25 -7.44
CA PHE A 40 3.25 -3.95 -8.86
C PHE A 40 3.66 -5.18 -9.67
N HIS A 41 4.61 -5.97 -9.18
CA HIS A 41 5.04 -7.19 -9.85
C HIS A 41 3.88 -8.20 -10.01
N MET A 42 3.04 -8.37 -8.99
CA MET A 42 1.85 -9.25 -9.06
C MET A 42 0.84 -8.82 -10.13
N ASN A 43 0.83 -7.55 -10.52
CA ASN A 43 0.01 -7.08 -11.63
C ASN A 43 0.59 -7.50 -12.99
N THR A 44 1.91 -7.65 -13.08
CA THR A 44 2.63 -8.05 -14.32
C THR A 44 2.76 -9.57 -14.47
N GLU A 45 3.04 -10.28 -13.39
CA GLU A 45 3.20 -11.74 -13.36
C GLU A 45 2.08 -12.34 -12.52
N LYS A 46 0.92 -12.57 -13.15
CA LYS A 46 -0.23 -13.13 -12.43
C LYS A 46 -0.06 -14.62 -12.18
N ARG A 47 -0.14 -15.02 -10.92
CA ARG A 47 -0.19 -16.42 -10.47
C ARG A 47 -1.59 -16.80 -10.04
N SER A 48 -1.86 -18.10 -9.94
CA SER A 48 -3.21 -18.61 -9.64
C SER A 48 -3.64 -18.29 -8.20
N SER A 49 -2.68 -18.11 -7.29
CA SER A 49 -2.96 -17.67 -5.92
C SER A 49 -1.82 -16.87 -5.32
N LEU A 50 -2.13 -16.11 -4.26
CA LEU A 50 -1.13 -15.32 -3.53
C LEU A 50 -0.01 -16.18 -2.94
N LYS A 51 -0.33 -17.40 -2.51
CA LYS A 51 0.65 -18.35 -1.95
C LYS A 51 1.69 -18.79 -2.98
N GLU A 52 1.33 -18.82 -4.27
CA GLU A 52 2.26 -19.25 -5.32
C GLU A 52 3.44 -18.31 -5.47
N TYR A 53 3.32 -17.03 -5.13
CA TYR A 53 4.44 -16.09 -5.16
C TYR A 53 5.54 -16.44 -4.15
N TRP A 54 5.28 -17.28 -3.14
CA TRP A 54 6.30 -17.76 -2.20
C TRP A 54 6.43 -19.29 -2.20
N SER A 55 5.90 -19.96 -3.24
CA SER A 55 5.98 -21.41 -3.33
C SER A 55 7.39 -21.89 -3.68
N THR A 56 7.79 -22.99 -3.08
CA THR A 56 9.04 -23.71 -3.36
C THR A 56 8.89 -24.77 -4.46
N ARG A 57 7.68 -24.98 -4.99
CA ARG A 57 7.45 -25.90 -6.13
C ARG A 57 8.28 -25.42 -7.31
N ILE A 58 8.95 -26.33 -8.02
CA ILE A 58 9.88 -26.01 -9.13
C ILE A 58 9.30 -24.98 -10.10
N ILE A 59 8.05 -25.18 -10.54
CA ILE A 59 7.34 -24.30 -11.50
C ILE A 59 7.09 -22.89 -10.95
N CYS A 60 6.98 -22.74 -9.63
CA CYS A 60 6.66 -21.48 -8.95
C CYS A 60 7.86 -20.89 -8.18
N SER A 61 8.98 -21.60 -8.13
CA SER A 61 10.16 -21.18 -7.36
C SER A 61 10.84 -19.96 -7.98
N GLY A 62 11.67 -19.26 -7.18
CA GLY A 62 12.49 -18.15 -7.68
C GLY A 62 11.72 -16.85 -8.03
N SER A 63 10.50 -16.68 -7.55
CA SER A 63 9.72 -15.46 -7.81
C SER A 63 10.44 -14.19 -7.33
N PHE A 64 10.12 -13.05 -7.94
CA PHE A 64 10.60 -11.75 -7.45
C PHE A 64 10.15 -11.47 -6.01
N ALA A 65 8.92 -11.83 -5.65
CA ALA A 65 8.38 -11.61 -4.31
C ALA A 65 9.17 -12.37 -3.22
N ALA A 66 9.49 -13.64 -3.46
CA ALA A 66 10.24 -14.47 -2.54
C ALA A 66 11.68 -14.01 -2.33
N ARG A 67 12.26 -13.29 -3.30
CA ARG A 67 13.59 -12.68 -3.18
C ARG A 67 13.60 -11.40 -2.34
N LEU A 68 12.48 -10.68 -2.25
CA LEU A 68 12.41 -9.39 -1.56
C LEU A 68 12.07 -9.51 -0.07
N MET A 69 11.14 -10.39 0.28
CA MET A 69 10.74 -10.69 1.66
C MET A 69 10.02 -12.03 1.77
N THR A 70 9.86 -12.54 2.99
CA THR A 70 9.07 -13.76 3.23
C THR A 70 7.57 -13.49 3.03
N GLY A 71 6.81 -14.52 2.68
CA GLY A 71 5.37 -14.40 2.49
C GLY A 71 4.65 -14.03 3.79
N ASN A 72 5.10 -14.55 4.94
CA ASN A 72 4.54 -14.20 6.24
C ASN A 72 4.73 -12.71 6.54
N HIS A 73 5.94 -12.17 6.30
CA HIS A 73 6.22 -10.74 6.50
C HIS A 73 5.39 -9.86 5.57
N PHE A 74 5.23 -10.25 4.31
CA PHE A 74 4.35 -9.56 3.37
C PHE A 74 2.91 -9.49 3.86
N ILE A 75 2.35 -10.62 4.32
CA ILE A 75 0.97 -10.70 4.82
C ILE A 75 0.80 -9.90 6.12
N GLU A 76 1.80 -9.94 7.01
CA GLU A 76 1.78 -9.17 8.26
C GLU A 76 1.74 -7.66 7.98
N ILE A 77 2.59 -7.16 7.08
CA ILE A 77 2.55 -5.76 6.64
C ILE A 77 1.23 -5.43 5.97
N LEU A 78 0.78 -6.26 5.02
CA LEU A 78 -0.46 -6.04 4.27
C LEU A 78 -1.68 -5.91 5.20
N ASN A 79 -1.76 -6.76 6.24
CA ASN A 79 -2.83 -6.75 7.23
C ASN A 79 -2.72 -5.64 8.28
N SER A 80 -1.62 -4.89 8.25
CA SER A 80 -1.35 -3.77 9.16
C SER A 80 -1.40 -2.42 8.47
N LEU A 81 -1.52 -2.38 7.13
CA LEU A 81 -1.64 -1.14 6.37
C LEU A 81 -2.77 -0.26 6.90
N HIS A 82 -2.39 0.87 7.49
CA HIS A 82 -3.28 1.90 8.01
C HIS A 82 -2.86 3.27 7.49
N PHE A 83 -3.85 4.15 7.37
CA PHE A 83 -3.67 5.50 6.84
C PHE A 83 -4.24 6.58 7.76
N VAL A 84 -4.84 6.15 8.87
CA VAL A 84 -5.43 7.01 9.90
C VAL A 84 -5.35 6.35 11.26
N ASP A 85 -5.32 7.21 12.27
CA ASP A 85 -5.70 6.85 13.63
C ASP A 85 -7.23 6.67 13.70
N ASN A 86 -7.68 5.44 13.98
CA ASN A 86 -9.10 5.09 14.05
C ASN A 86 -9.84 5.77 15.21
N ASP A 87 -9.13 6.20 16.26
CA ASP A 87 -9.72 6.80 17.45
C ASP A 87 -9.86 8.32 17.30
N ALA A 88 -8.96 8.96 16.57
CA ALA A 88 -8.98 10.40 16.28
C ALA A 88 -9.76 10.78 15.01
N SER A 89 -10.17 9.81 14.18
CA SER A 89 -10.80 10.06 12.89
C SER A 89 -12.25 10.54 12.97
N ASP A 90 -12.64 11.47 12.09
CA ASP A 90 -14.02 11.86 11.86
C ASP A 90 -14.81 10.75 11.15
N LYS A 91 -15.54 9.97 11.92
CA LYS A 91 -16.36 8.84 11.44
C LYS A 91 -17.61 9.28 10.67
N SER A 92 -17.92 10.59 10.60
CA SER A 92 -19.01 11.11 9.76
C SER A 92 -18.63 11.08 8.27
N ASN A 93 -17.34 11.23 7.94
CA ASN A 93 -16.84 11.01 6.58
C ASN A 93 -16.76 9.51 6.28
N ARG A 94 -17.58 9.00 5.36
CA ARG A 94 -17.56 7.57 4.97
C ARG A 94 -16.22 7.06 4.44
N LEU A 95 -15.37 7.95 3.92
CA LEU A 95 -14.05 7.64 3.37
C LEU A 95 -12.91 7.93 4.35
N TYR A 96 -13.19 8.23 5.63
CA TYR A 96 -12.19 8.69 6.60
C TYR A 96 -10.91 7.84 6.59
N LYS A 97 -11.05 6.51 6.49
CA LYS A 97 -9.91 5.57 6.47
C LYS A 97 -8.94 5.73 5.31
N ALA A 98 -9.39 6.25 4.17
CA ALA A 98 -8.58 6.41 2.96
C ALA A 98 -8.36 7.89 2.61
N GLN A 99 -9.09 8.80 3.25
CA GLN A 99 -9.09 10.23 2.92
C GLN A 99 -7.68 10.84 2.91
N PRO A 100 -6.80 10.59 3.90
CA PRO A 100 -5.47 11.19 3.88
C PRO A 100 -4.63 10.80 2.66
N VAL A 101 -4.72 9.54 2.23
CA VAL A 101 -4.02 9.05 1.03
C VAL A 101 -4.61 9.71 -0.21
N ILE A 102 -5.95 9.80 -0.30
CA ILE A 102 -6.64 10.45 -1.42
C ILE A 102 -6.23 11.92 -1.54
N ASP A 103 -6.17 12.64 -0.43
CA ASP A 103 -5.79 14.05 -0.40
C ASP A 103 -4.34 14.27 -0.84
N LEU A 104 -3.42 13.44 -0.32
CA LEU A 104 -2.01 13.48 -0.73
C LEU A 104 -1.82 13.13 -2.21
N MET A 105 -2.57 12.16 -2.73
CA MET A 105 -2.51 11.81 -4.15
C MET A 105 -3.10 12.90 -5.03
N ASN A 106 -4.23 13.50 -4.64
CA ASN A 106 -4.86 14.60 -5.38
C ASN A 106 -3.94 15.83 -5.43
N LYS A 107 -3.28 16.16 -4.31
CA LYS A 107 -2.26 17.22 -4.25
C LYS A 107 -1.11 16.92 -5.21
N ALA A 108 -0.48 15.74 -5.07
CA ALA A 108 0.64 15.34 -5.92
C ALA A 108 0.30 15.34 -7.42
N CYS A 109 -0.86 14.79 -7.80
CA CYS A 109 -1.31 14.80 -9.18
C CYS A 109 -1.66 16.22 -9.68
N GLY A 110 -2.22 17.07 -8.82
CA GLY A 110 -2.54 18.46 -9.16
C GLY A 110 -1.29 19.30 -9.43
N ASP A 111 -0.24 19.08 -8.64
CA ASP A 111 1.05 19.77 -8.77
C ASP A 111 1.78 19.33 -10.06
N GLU A 112 1.75 18.04 -10.40
CA GLU A 112 2.41 17.49 -11.59
C GLU A 112 1.65 17.75 -12.90
N PHE A 113 0.32 17.87 -12.85
CA PHE A 113 -0.53 18.05 -14.03
C PHE A 113 -1.36 19.35 -13.97
N PRO A 114 -0.72 20.53 -13.98
CA PRO A 114 -1.41 21.81 -13.93
C PRO A 114 -2.20 22.04 -15.22
N GLY A 115 -3.50 21.72 -15.23
CA GLY A 115 -4.38 22.06 -16.36
C GLY A 115 -5.34 20.97 -16.88
N VAL A 116 -5.38 19.77 -16.30
CA VAL A 116 -6.31 18.68 -16.72
C VAL A 116 -7.79 18.97 -16.33
N ARG A 117 -8.16 20.24 -16.14
CA ARG A 117 -9.52 20.69 -15.82
C ARG A 117 -10.45 20.79 -17.05
N LYS A 118 -10.16 20.11 -18.17
CA LYS A 118 -11.22 19.80 -19.13
C LYS A 118 -12.02 18.62 -18.57
N LYS A 119 -13.00 18.94 -17.73
CA LYS A 119 -13.97 18.00 -17.15
C LYS A 119 -14.85 17.42 -18.26
N CYS A 120 -14.41 16.35 -18.91
CA CYS A 120 -15.32 15.51 -19.69
C CYS A 120 -16.10 14.63 -18.72
N TYR A 121 -17.14 15.21 -18.10
CA TYR A 121 -17.89 14.54 -17.03
C TYR A 121 -18.98 13.59 -17.53
N ASN A 122 -19.23 13.52 -18.85
CA ASN A 122 -20.12 12.54 -19.50
C ASN A 122 -19.71 12.42 -20.98
N LYS A 123 -19.99 11.26 -21.61
CA LYS A 123 -19.60 10.89 -22.98
C LYS A 123 -20.12 11.83 -24.08
N THR A 124 -19.55 13.03 -24.17
CA THR A 124 -19.53 13.83 -25.40
C THR A 124 -18.31 14.73 -25.33
N CYS A 125 -17.26 14.31 -26.03
CA CYS A 125 -16.27 15.23 -26.59
C CYS A 125 -16.76 15.68 -27.96
#